data_AF-A0A4V2MA65-F1
#
_entry.id   AF-A0A4V2MA65-F1
#
_cell.length_a   1.000
_cell.length_b   1.000
_cell.length_c   1.000
_cell.angle_alpha   90.00
_cell.angle_beta   90.00
_cell.angle_gamma   90.00
#
_symmetry.space_group_name_H-M   'P 1'
#
loop_
_entity.id
_entity.type
_entity.pdbx_description
1 polymer ?
#
loop_
_entity_poly.entity_id
_entity_poly.type
_entity_poly.pdbx_seq_one_letter_code
_entity_poly.pdbx_strand_id
1 'polypeptide(L)'
;MRFDRYTVTLLTLRPDAPVMTDDEAAALQDRHLAHGADLQERGLILARGPLTDQDDERYRGFSIWSVDAATARAQVEADPAVLAGRLAVDVMTWMMPAGNLQFVKVRPPRSIAEAAED
;
A
#
# COMPACT_ATOMS: atom_id res chain seq x y z
N MET A 1 21.84 18.01 -12.90
CA MET A 1 20.99 16.81 -12.97
C MET A 1 19.64 17.15 -12.35
N ARG A 2 18.52 16.75 -12.98
CA ARG A 2 17.17 16.94 -12.40
C ARG A 2 16.76 15.67 -11.65
N PHE A 3 15.92 15.83 -10.63
CA PHE A 3 15.42 14.73 -9.82
C PHE A 3 13.90 14.80 -9.72
N ASP A 4 13.25 13.64 -9.87
CA ASP A 4 11.85 13.46 -9.52
C ASP A 4 11.74 13.06 -8.05
N ARG A 5 10.58 13.33 -7.46
CA ARG A 5 10.27 13.00 -6.07
C ARG A 5 8.87 12.43 -6.00
N TYR A 6 8.74 11.29 -5.34
CA TYR A 6 7.45 10.68 -5.03
C TYR A 6 7.32 10.45 -3.54
N THR A 7 6.09 10.53 -3.05
CA THR A 7 5.78 9.98 -1.73
C THR A 7 5.69 8.47 -1.85
N VAL A 8 6.32 7.76 -0.92
CA VAL A 8 6.23 6.30 -0.82
C VAL A 8 5.78 5.90 0.58
N THR A 9 5.09 4.76 0.67
CA THR A 9 4.69 4.19 1.95
C THR A 9 5.12 2.74 2.06
N LEU A 10 5.60 2.35 3.23
CA LEU A 10 5.89 0.97 3.60
C LEU A 10 4.94 0.54 4.71
N LEU A 11 4.25 -0.57 4.49
CA LEU A 11 3.39 -1.22 5.48
C LEU A 11 4.19 -2.31 6.19
N THR A 12 4.13 -2.31 7.51
CA THR A 12 4.76 -3.32 8.38
C THR A 12 3.70 -4.02 9.21
N LEU A 13 3.81 -5.34 9.38
CA LEU A 13 3.03 -6.06 10.38
C LEU A 13 3.51 -5.62 11.75
N ARG A 14 2.56 -5.19 12.57
CA ARG A 14 2.85 -4.77 13.93
C ARG A 14 3.21 -5.96 14.82
N PRO A 15 4.19 -5.79 15.74
CA PRO A 15 4.52 -6.86 16.70
C PRO A 15 3.38 -7.14 17.67
N ASP A 16 2.49 -6.15 17.90
CA ASP A 16 1.29 -6.24 18.71
C ASP A 16 0.00 -6.37 17.87
N ALA A 17 0.11 -6.85 16.63
CA ALA A 17 -1.04 -7.06 15.78
C ALA A 17 -2.08 -7.98 16.45
N PRO A 18 -3.38 -7.69 16.32
CA PRO A 18 -4.43 -8.52 16.89
C PRO A 18 -4.39 -9.93 16.32
N VAL A 19 -4.63 -10.93 17.19
CA VAL A 19 -4.86 -12.31 16.76
C VAL A 19 -6.21 -12.36 16.05
N MET A 20 -6.22 -12.92 14.85
CA MET A 20 -7.39 -13.05 14.00
C MET A 20 -7.48 -14.49 13.51
N THR A 21 -8.70 -14.99 13.37
CA THR A 21 -8.97 -16.19 12.56
C THR A 21 -8.63 -15.93 11.09
N ASP A 22 -8.50 -17.01 10.31
CA ASP A 22 -8.24 -16.90 8.86
C ASP A 22 -9.36 -16.13 8.16
N ASP A 23 -10.62 -16.36 8.53
CA ASP A 23 -11.79 -15.66 7.97
C ASP A 23 -11.77 -14.15 8.30
N GLU A 24 -11.44 -13.77 9.54
CA GLU A 24 -11.31 -12.37 9.93
C GLU A 24 -10.15 -11.68 9.20
N ALA A 25 -9.02 -12.37 9.06
CA ALA A 25 -7.86 -11.88 8.34
C ALA A 25 -8.18 -11.69 6.85
N ALA A 26 -8.88 -12.64 6.23
CA ALA A 26 -9.32 -12.56 4.84
C ALA A 26 -10.30 -11.41 4.62
N ALA A 27 -11.32 -11.28 5.47
CA ALA A 27 -12.27 -10.17 5.39
C ALA A 27 -11.60 -8.80 5.56
N LEU A 28 -10.59 -8.70 6.45
CA LEU A 28 -9.81 -7.48 6.61
C LEU A 28 -8.96 -7.17 5.37
N GLN A 29 -8.34 -8.19 4.78
CA GLN A 29 -7.53 -8.07 3.58
C GLN A 29 -8.37 -7.61 2.37
N ASP A 30 -9.60 -8.11 2.22
CA ASP A 30 -10.52 -7.64 1.17
C ASP A 30 -10.82 -6.15 1.31
N ARG A 31 -11.12 -5.68 2.53
CA ARG A 31 -11.34 -4.25 2.78
C ARG A 31 -10.09 -3.41 2.48
N HIS A 32 -8.91 -3.92 2.82
CA HIS A 32 -7.63 -3.30 2.50
C HIS A 32 -7.38 -3.21 0.98
N LEU A 33 -7.70 -4.26 0.23
CA LEU A 33 -7.56 -4.28 -1.23
C LEU A 33 -8.54 -3.30 -1.88
N ALA A 34 -9.82 -3.33 -1.49
CA ALA A 34 -10.84 -2.42 -1.98
C ALA A 34 -10.48 -0.94 -1.72
N HIS A 35 -10.01 -0.60 -0.51
CA HIS A 35 -9.57 0.75 -0.15
C HIS A 35 -8.45 1.24 -1.08
N GLY A 36 -7.39 0.46 -1.23
CA GLY A 36 -6.28 0.84 -2.10
C GLY A 36 -6.63 0.82 -3.60
N ALA A 37 -7.61 0.02 -4.01
CA ALA A 37 -8.15 0.05 -5.37
C ALA A 37 -8.89 1.37 -5.65
N ASP A 38 -9.71 1.86 -4.72
CA ASP A 38 -10.39 3.16 -4.83
C ASP A 38 -9.39 4.32 -4.92
N LEU A 39 -8.31 4.25 -4.15
CA LEU A 39 -7.24 5.25 -4.19
C LEU A 39 -6.47 5.25 -5.53
N GLN A 40 -6.24 4.08 -6.11
CA GLN A 40 -5.64 3.96 -7.45
C GLN A 40 -6.59 4.43 -8.55
N GLU A 41 -7.89 4.12 -8.45
CA GLU A 41 -8.88 4.57 -9.43
C GLU A 41 -8.96 6.10 -9.49
N ARG A 42 -8.90 6.75 -8.32
CA ARG A 42 -8.81 8.21 -8.13
C ARG A 42 -7.45 8.82 -8.52
N GLY A 43 -6.45 7.99 -8.82
CA GLY A 43 -5.10 8.42 -9.22
C GLY A 43 -4.23 8.95 -8.08
N LEU A 44 -4.59 8.68 -6.82
CA LEU A 44 -3.80 9.09 -5.65
C LEU A 44 -2.60 8.17 -5.41
N ILE A 45 -2.79 6.87 -5.66
CA ILE A 45 -1.74 5.86 -5.69
C ILE A 45 -1.40 5.58 -7.16
N LEU A 46 -0.11 5.61 -7.48
CA LEU A 46 0.41 5.35 -8.82
C LEU A 46 0.74 3.87 -9.02
N ALA A 47 1.25 3.21 -7.97
CA ALA A 47 1.53 1.79 -7.94
C ALA A 47 1.49 1.30 -6.48
N ARG A 48 1.00 0.09 -6.24
CA ARG A 48 1.07 -0.58 -4.93
C ARG A 48 1.09 -2.08 -5.08
N GLY A 49 1.62 -2.78 -4.09
CA GLY A 49 1.57 -4.23 -4.03
C GLY A 49 2.15 -4.78 -2.74
N PRO A 50 1.96 -6.09 -2.50
CA PRO A 50 2.65 -6.78 -1.42
C PRO A 50 4.14 -6.91 -1.72
N LEU A 51 4.93 -7.14 -0.68
CA LEU A 51 6.32 -7.59 -0.79
C LEU A 51 6.38 -9.11 -0.59
N THR A 52 7.15 -9.80 -1.41
CA THR A 52 7.37 -11.26 -1.39
C THR A 52 8.87 -11.56 -1.26
N ASP A 53 9.23 -12.77 -0.80
CA ASP A 53 10.62 -13.25 -0.74
C ASP A 53 11.60 -12.30 -0.03
N GLN A 54 11.16 -11.81 1.13
CA GLN A 54 11.80 -10.73 1.89
C GLN A 54 12.60 -11.23 3.10
N ASP A 55 13.75 -10.60 3.36
CA ASP A 55 14.58 -10.91 4.55
C ASP A 55 13.84 -10.61 5.86
N ASP A 56 13.08 -9.52 5.89
CA ASP A 56 12.24 -9.14 7.04
C ASP A 56 10.77 -9.36 6.69
N GLU A 57 10.23 -10.49 7.12
CA GLU A 57 8.85 -10.91 6.90
C GLU A 57 7.81 -9.96 7.50
N ARG A 58 8.22 -8.98 8.32
CA ARG A 58 7.30 -7.95 8.80
C ARG A 58 6.93 -6.97 7.71
N TYR A 59 7.71 -6.81 6.66
CA TYR A 59 7.32 -5.96 5.53
C TYR A 59 6.15 -6.60 4.79
N ARG A 60 5.09 -5.81 4.55
CA ARG A 60 3.83 -6.31 3.99
C ARG A 60 3.47 -5.69 2.66
N GLY A 61 3.69 -4.40 2.48
CA GLY A 61 3.33 -3.73 1.23
C GLY A 61 4.05 -2.42 1.01
N PHE A 62 4.15 -2.04 -0.25
CA PHE A 62 4.79 -0.82 -0.69
C PHE A 62 3.88 -0.08 -1.67
N SER A 63 3.82 1.24 -1.56
CA SER A 63 3.04 2.07 -2.48
C SER A 63 3.80 3.33 -2.88
N ILE A 64 3.60 3.76 -4.12
CA ILE A 64 4.09 5.03 -4.67
C ILE A 64 2.86 5.93 -4.93
N TRP A 65 2.94 7.19 -4.49
CA TRP A 65 1.82 8.12 -4.49
C TRP A 65 2.07 9.33 -5.40
N SER A 66 1.00 9.86 -5.98
CA SER A 66 1.02 11.09 -6.79
C SER A 66 0.89 12.37 -5.97
N VAL A 67 0.61 12.23 -4.67
CA VAL A 67 0.33 13.32 -3.73
C VAL A 67 1.47 13.52 -2.73
N ASP A 68 1.41 14.63 -2.00
CA ASP A 68 2.36 14.94 -0.94
C ASP A 68 2.26 13.97 0.27
N ALA A 69 3.27 14.00 1.12
CA ALA A 69 3.39 13.11 2.27
C ALA A 69 2.30 13.29 3.33
N ALA A 70 1.73 14.49 3.50
CA ALA A 70 0.66 14.71 4.47
C ALA A 70 -0.65 14.11 3.95
N THR A 71 -0.97 14.34 2.67
CA THR A 71 -2.14 13.75 2.02
C THR A 71 -2.06 12.22 1.98
N ALA A 72 -0.91 11.65 1.58
CA ALA A 72 -0.72 10.20 1.57
C ALA A 72 -0.87 9.59 2.96
N ARG A 73 -0.28 10.22 3.99
CA ARG A 73 -0.40 9.80 5.38
C ARG A 73 -1.85 9.71 5.83
N ALA A 74 -2.65 10.75 5.57
CA ALA A 74 -4.06 10.74 5.93
C ALA A 74 -4.85 9.60 5.26
N GLN A 75 -4.55 9.27 3.99
CA GLN A 75 -5.22 8.19 3.27
C GLN A 75 -4.81 6.79 3.75
N VAL A 76 -3.53 6.60 4.08
CA VAL A 76 -3.03 5.30 4.54
C VAL A 76 -3.31 5.04 6.02
N GLU A 77 -3.39 6.07 6.85
CA GLU A 77 -3.87 5.94 8.23
C GLU A 77 -5.36 5.58 8.30
N ALA A 78 -6.13 5.92 7.25
CA ALA A 78 -7.53 5.52 7.09
C ALA A 78 -7.70 4.10 6.51
N ASP A 79 -6.60 3.40 6.21
CA ASP A 79 -6.65 2.03 5.70
C ASP A 79 -7.26 1.08 6.76
N PRO A 80 -8.23 0.22 6.39
CA PRO A 80 -8.84 -0.72 7.33
C PRO A 80 -7.84 -1.58 8.11
N ALA A 81 -6.75 -2.03 7.49
CA ALA A 81 -5.74 -2.85 8.14
C ALA A 81 -4.85 -2.06 9.12
N VAL A 82 -4.68 -0.75 8.87
CA VAL A 82 -3.99 0.16 9.78
C VAL A 82 -4.89 0.53 10.96
N LEU A 83 -6.15 0.88 10.69
CA LEU A 83 -7.15 1.18 11.74
C LEU A 83 -7.39 -0.01 12.67
N ALA A 84 -7.36 -1.23 12.14
CA ALA A 84 -7.46 -2.45 12.94
C ALA A 84 -6.23 -2.72 13.81
N GLY A 85 -5.16 -1.93 13.71
CA GLY A 85 -3.91 -2.15 14.42
C GLY A 85 -3.13 -3.37 13.95
N ARG A 86 -3.44 -3.91 12.75
CA ARG A 86 -2.68 -5.00 12.15
C ARG A 86 -1.41 -4.49 11.49
N LEU A 87 -1.54 -3.40 10.73
CA LEU A 87 -0.41 -2.78 10.02
C LEU A 87 -0.02 -1.45 10.64
N ALA A 88 1.27 -1.18 10.65
CA ALA A 88 1.83 0.16 10.83
C ALA A 88 2.31 0.68 9.47
N VAL A 89 2.48 1.99 9.38
CA VAL A 89 2.88 2.66 8.13
C VAL A 89 4.00 3.66 8.37
N ASP A 90 5.00 3.58 7.50
CA ASP A 90 6.01 4.61 7.33
C ASP A 90 5.77 5.37 6.03
N VAL A 91 5.84 6.70 6.07
CA VAL A 91 5.63 7.59 4.92
C VAL A 91 6.91 8.37 4.67
N MET A 92 7.42 8.31 3.45
CA MET A 92 8.74 8.85 3.09
C MET A 92 8.67 9.58 1.75
N THR A 93 9.65 10.44 1.48
CA THR A 93 9.89 10.99 0.14
C THR A 93 11.03 10.22 -0.52
N TRP A 94 10.75 9.57 -1.65
CA TRP A 94 11.75 8.91 -2.46
C TRP A 94 12.18 9.82 -3.63
N MET A 95 13.48 9.97 -3.83
CA MET A 95 14.08 10.83 -4.86
C MET A 95 14.97 10.02 -5.79
N MET A 96 14.87 10.28 -7.09
CA MET A 96 15.61 9.59 -8.15
C MET A 96 15.90 10.55 -9.32
N PRO A 97 16.85 10.24 -10.23
CA PRO A 97 17.03 11.00 -11.45
C PRO A 97 15.72 11.15 -12.23
N ALA A 98 15.48 12.35 -12.77
CA ALA A 98 14.23 12.65 -13.43
C ALA A 98 14.03 11.79 -14.69
N GLY A 99 12.82 11.25 -14.88
CA GLY A 99 12.45 10.38 -16.00
C GLY A 99 12.76 8.89 -15.82
N ASN A 100 13.27 8.47 -14.64
CA ASN A 100 13.56 7.06 -14.35
C ASN A 100 12.31 6.17 -14.26
N LEU A 101 11.13 6.74 -14.00
CA LEU A 101 9.89 5.99 -13.80
C LEU A 101 8.79 6.52 -14.71
N GLN A 102 7.98 5.59 -15.20
CA GLN A 102 6.74 5.85 -15.91
C GLN A 102 5.66 4.94 -15.33
N PHE A 103 4.46 5.49 -15.13
CA PHE A 103 3.32 4.76 -14.59
C PHE A 103 2.24 4.61 -15.65
N VAL A 104 1.61 3.44 -15.68
CA VAL A 104 0.44 3.16 -16.51
C VAL A 104 -0.71 2.81 -15.59
N LYS A 105 -1.89 3.35 -15.87
CA LYS A 105 -3.10 2.99 -15.12
C LYS A 105 -3.50 1.55 -15.47
N VAL A 106 -3.54 0.69 -14.47
CA VAL A 106 -4.03 -0.68 -14.55
C VAL A 106 -5.26 -0.86 -13.65
N ARG A 107 -6.05 -1.91 -13.87
CA ARG A 107 -7.13 -2.28 -12.95
C ARG A 107 -6.50 -3.06 -11.79
N PRO A 108 -6.52 -2.55 -10.55
CA PRO A 108 -6.04 -3.32 -9.41
C PRO A 108 -7.11 -4.32 -8.92
N PRO A 109 -6.71 -5.45 -8.31
CA PRO A 109 -7.64 -6.35 -7.65
C PRO A 109 -8.29 -5.65 -6.45
N ARG A 110 -9.56 -5.94 -6.21
CA ARG A 110 -10.37 -5.37 -5.12
C ARG A 110 -10.62 -6.34 -3.97
N SER A 111 -10.26 -7.61 -4.15
CA SER A 111 -10.41 -8.68 -3.17
C SER A 111 -9.31 -9.74 -3.33
N ILE A 112 -9.17 -10.63 -2.35
CA ILE A 112 -8.29 -11.79 -2.42
C ILE A 112 -8.68 -12.68 -3.59
N ALA A 113 -9.98 -12.89 -3.82
CA ALA A 113 -10.47 -13.71 -4.93
C ALA A 113 -10.00 -13.15 -6.28
N GLU A 114 -10.16 -11.85 -6.52
CA GLU A 114 -9.66 -11.21 -7.75
C GLU A 114 -8.14 -11.30 -7.88
N ALA A 115 -7.40 -11.20 -6.77
CA ALA A 115 -5.94 -11.27 -6.78
C ALA A 115 -5.38 -12.69 -7.02
N ALA A 116 -6.18 -13.73 -6.79
CA ALA A 116 -5.78 -15.13 -6.96
C ALA A 116 -6.10 -15.69 -8.36
N GLU A 117 -6.82 -14.93 -9.19
CA GLU A 117 -7.16 -15.29 -10.57
C GLU A 117 -6.04 -14.95 -11.57
N ASP A 118 -5.01 -14.23 -11.13
CA ASP A 118 -3.80 -13.85 -11.90
C ASP A 118 -2.61 -14.78 -11.59
#